data_AF-A0A934JTD0-F1
#
_entry.id   AF-A0A934JTD0-F1
#
_cell.length_a   1.000
_cell.length_b   1.000
_cell.length_c   1.000
_cell.angle_alpha   90.00
_cell.angle_beta   90.00
_cell.angle_gamma   90.00
#
_symmetry.space_group_name_H-M   'P 1'
#
loop_
_entity.id
_entity.type
_entity.pdbx_description
1 polymer ?
#
loop_
_entity_poly.entity_id
_entity_poly.type
_entity_poly.pdbx_seq_one_letter_code
_entity_poly.pdbx_strand_id
1 'polypeptide(L)'
;MAFITIAGQNQIAKKQGDNTALNIATFVLANVPNLGSEPATRIESIPNSDVVDQLSVTKSGYVNTNQVVYSLVMGSNVGDYQFNWVGLVDDEGVLIAVTYIPLTTKKKNDGAVPGNTFTRNFLISYTGIQQTTSITVPAETWQIDFTARLSGIDERERLANLDVYGHEGFLGDGWKVTGSAGTYSVAAGIGYVGGIRAKNTAPQEITTSTFPNEIWLNVSLQGDISDMTAVAEFVIDTGPFTDYVDGNGISHYLTKLANIDAAGEVVEARTTSEIEKTNHSIFQIKTQLSNSFSKGIVSEPAFQLDAGTLKTVADLGVAIDGNFYSYDEGTGLVLPESMSLGTDYAIYATPDGLVVSANFTVPDGYTALTSRRVGGFHYQDGVINEYSIYDVKYKPGVRDPRGMVRSPLGIWGDIYLLNTSPDINGTSAYNVTIADGSSPPKVPVIWGGDGTAQYDDFSQYTAARMLAAYGKRLPSSHEFEQLAFGSVAGYAVGTDPVTTKFDASAKSMIGCEQVSGHMWQWGSERWDRGNGSSGYAWYGADTNGEGQVYTADSSGVGASLFGGYWVESGNAGSRASSWTNEPWYSYHYIAARGVCDHFES
;
A
#
# COMPACT_ATOMS: atom_id res chain seq x y z
N MET A 1 -27.72 -41.88 28.38
CA MET A 1 -26.30 -41.50 28.62
C MET A 1 -26.04 -41.88 30.06
N ALA A 2 -24.90 -42.49 30.39
CA ALA A 2 -24.67 -42.95 31.76
C ALA A 2 -24.92 -41.84 32.80
N PHE A 3 -25.68 -42.15 33.86
CA PHE A 3 -25.97 -41.21 34.94
C PHE A 3 -25.53 -41.81 36.29
N ILE A 4 -25.00 -40.95 37.17
CA ILE A 4 -24.65 -41.33 38.55
C ILE A 4 -25.94 -41.41 39.36
N THR A 5 -26.20 -42.50 40.07
CA THR A 5 -27.42 -42.60 40.88
C THR A 5 -27.35 -41.66 42.10
N ILE A 6 -28.46 -41.39 42.78
CA ILE A 6 -28.42 -40.63 44.04
C ILE A 6 -27.60 -41.38 45.11
N ALA A 7 -27.73 -42.71 45.19
CA ALA A 7 -26.94 -43.54 46.08
C ALA A 7 -25.43 -43.44 45.75
N GLY A 8 -25.10 -43.50 44.47
CA GLY A 8 -23.73 -43.35 43.97
C GLY A 8 -23.12 -41.99 44.27
N GLN A 9 -23.87 -40.90 44.05
CA GLN A 9 -23.42 -39.56 44.41
C GLN A 9 -23.13 -39.44 45.91
N ASN A 10 -24.03 -39.97 46.76
CA ASN A 10 -23.85 -39.94 48.21
C ASN A 10 -22.64 -40.77 48.65
N GLN A 11 -22.41 -41.92 48.01
CA GLN A 11 -21.27 -42.77 48.28
C GLN A 11 -19.95 -42.12 47.86
N ILE A 12 -19.89 -41.52 46.67
CA ILE A 12 -18.72 -40.73 46.22
C ILE A 12 -18.43 -39.59 47.21
N ALA A 13 -19.46 -38.83 47.59
CA ALA A 13 -19.32 -37.72 48.53
C ALA A 13 -18.85 -38.17 49.92
N LYS A 14 -19.38 -39.30 50.42
CA LYS A 14 -18.98 -39.90 51.69
C LYS A 14 -17.51 -40.33 51.65
N LYS A 15 -17.10 -41.08 50.62
CA LYS A 15 -15.71 -41.52 50.43
C LYS A 15 -14.74 -40.34 50.37
N GLN A 16 -15.13 -39.25 49.71
CA GLN A 16 -14.37 -37.99 49.70
C GLN A 16 -14.26 -37.35 51.09
N GLY A 17 -15.38 -37.22 51.81
CA GLY A 17 -15.38 -36.64 53.17
C GLY A 17 -14.56 -37.45 54.17
N ASP A 18 -14.59 -38.78 54.03
CA ASP A 18 -13.86 -39.71 54.90
C ASP A 18 -12.39 -39.91 54.48
N ASN A 19 -11.94 -39.30 53.36
CA ASN A 19 -10.63 -39.53 52.73
C ASN A 19 -10.32 -41.02 52.50
N THR A 20 -11.33 -41.78 52.07
CA THR A 20 -11.19 -43.20 51.73
C THR A 20 -11.38 -43.45 50.24
N ALA A 21 -10.78 -44.52 49.72
CA ALA A 21 -10.89 -44.85 48.31
C ALA A 21 -12.29 -45.41 47.97
N LEU A 22 -12.85 -44.96 46.85
CA LEU A 22 -14.00 -45.55 46.18
C LEU A 22 -13.51 -46.58 45.16
N ASN A 23 -13.78 -47.85 45.40
CA ASN A 23 -13.35 -48.93 44.53
C ASN A 23 -14.55 -49.50 43.77
N ILE A 24 -14.72 -49.05 42.53
CA ILE A 24 -15.76 -49.58 41.64
C ILE A 24 -15.27 -50.91 41.08
N ALA A 25 -15.92 -52.00 41.49
CA ALA A 25 -15.43 -53.34 41.27
C ALA A 25 -16.22 -54.11 40.22
N THR A 26 -17.51 -53.82 40.08
CA THR A 26 -18.44 -54.74 39.40
C THR A 26 -19.33 -54.02 38.39
N PHE A 27 -19.43 -54.58 37.20
CA PHE A 27 -20.52 -54.32 36.26
C PHE A 27 -21.66 -55.32 36.51
N VAL A 28 -22.87 -54.82 36.64
CA VAL A 28 -24.10 -55.63 36.73
C VAL A 28 -24.85 -55.49 35.42
N LEU A 29 -25.16 -56.61 34.78
CA LEU A 29 -25.95 -56.68 33.55
C LEU A 29 -27.33 -57.24 33.87
N ALA A 30 -28.38 -56.58 33.38
CA ALA A 30 -29.75 -57.04 33.59
C ALA A 30 -30.61 -56.92 32.32
N ASN A 31 -31.59 -57.81 32.22
CA ASN A 31 -32.61 -57.79 31.17
C ASN A 31 -33.97 -57.40 31.74
N VAL A 32 -34.18 -56.10 31.89
CA VAL A 32 -35.38 -55.56 32.52
C VAL A 32 -36.52 -55.53 31.49
N PRO A 33 -37.63 -56.27 31.70
CA PRO A 33 -38.77 -56.24 30.79
C PRO A 33 -39.39 -54.84 30.72
N ASN A 34 -39.73 -54.38 29.52
CA ASN A 34 -40.34 -53.06 29.29
C ASN A 34 -39.51 -51.88 29.86
N LEU A 35 -38.16 -51.96 29.80
CA LEU A 35 -37.27 -50.88 30.22
C LEU A 35 -37.62 -49.58 29.48
N GLY A 36 -38.07 -48.57 30.23
CA GLY A 36 -38.47 -47.26 29.72
C GLY A 36 -37.28 -46.31 29.52
N SER A 37 -37.53 -45.01 29.59
CA SER A 37 -36.47 -43.99 29.60
C SER A 37 -35.73 -43.93 30.94
N GLU A 38 -34.48 -43.49 30.93
CA GLU A 38 -33.67 -43.27 32.13
C GLU A 38 -34.41 -42.33 33.14
N PRO A 39 -34.46 -42.66 34.45
CA PRO A 39 -35.19 -41.86 35.44
C PRO A 39 -34.58 -40.46 35.64
N ALA A 40 -35.37 -39.40 35.44
CA ALA A 40 -34.91 -38.02 35.64
C ALA A 40 -34.45 -37.72 37.09
N THR A 41 -35.00 -38.44 38.07
CA THR A 41 -34.65 -38.31 39.50
C THR A 41 -33.31 -38.95 39.85
N ARG A 42 -32.73 -39.76 38.96
CA ARG A 42 -31.52 -40.57 39.18
C ARG A 42 -31.61 -41.52 40.38
N ILE A 43 -32.80 -41.79 40.89
CA ILE A 43 -33.04 -42.81 41.92
C ILE A 43 -33.23 -44.13 41.19
N GLU A 44 -32.32 -45.07 41.42
CA GLU A 44 -32.28 -46.36 40.73
C GLU A 44 -31.76 -47.44 41.69
N SER A 45 -32.21 -48.68 41.50
CA SER A 45 -31.80 -49.85 42.29
C SER A 45 -31.36 -50.99 41.38
N ILE A 46 -30.55 -51.91 41.90
CA ILE A 46 -30.17 -53.10 41.14
C ILE A 46 -31.43 -53.95 40.91
N PRO A 47 -31.80 -54.27 39.65
CA PRO A 47 -33.00 -55.05 39.34
C PRO A 47 -32.76 -56.53 39.61
N ASN A 48 -32.67 -56.92 40.89
CA ASN A 48 -32.17 -58.23 41.33
C ASN A 48 -32.84 -59.46 40.69
N SER A 49 -34.13 -59.39 40.34
CA SER A 49 -34.84 -60.48 39.66
C SER A 49 -34.46 -60.66 38.20
N ASP A 50 -33.89 -59.64 37.58
CA ASP A 50 -33.62 -59.54 36.14
C ASP A 50 -32.12 -59.48 35.82
N VAL A 51 -31.25 -59.58 36.84
CA VAL A 51 -29.80 -59.65 36.68
C VAL A 51 -29.43 -60.93 35.92
N VAL A 52 -28.73 -60.78 34.81
CA VAL A 52 -28.27 -61.89 33.97
C VAL A 52 -26.79 -62.22 34.19
N ASP A 53 -25.98 -61.25 34.61
CA ASP A 53 -24.58 -61.48 34.95
C ASP A 53 -24.01 -60.36 35.85
N GLN A 54 -22.96 -60.69 36.59
CA GLN A 54 -22.16 -59.74 37.35
C GLN A 54 -20.68 -60.01 37.11
N LEU A 55 -19.99 -59.03 36.53
CA LEU A 55 -18.63 -59.20 36.03
C LEU A 55 -17.73 -58.12 36.59
N SER A 56 -16.50 -58.49 36.94
CA SER A 56 -15.52 -57.53 37.42
C SER A 56 -15.16 -56.51 36.34
N VAL A 57 -14.88 -55.28 36.77
CA VAL A 57 -14.22 -54.27 35.94
C VAL A 57 -12.95 -54.87 35.34
N THR A 58 -12.82 -54.79 34.01
CA THR A 58 -11.66 -55.36 33.30
C THR A 58 -10.51 -54.38 33.14
N LYS A 59 -10.82 -53.09 33.00
CA LYS A 59 -9.85 -52.00 32.92
C LYS A 59 -10.46 -50.73 33.51
N SER A 60 -9.61 -49.85 34.03
CA SER A 60 -9.98 -48.52 34.51
C SER A 60 -8.88 -47.52 34.18
N GLY A 61 -9.24 -46.28 33.90
CA GLY A 61 -8.27 -45.21 33.64
C GLY A 61 -8.82 -43.82 33.94
N TYR A 62 -7.96 -42.85 34.21
CA TYR A 62 -8.37 -41.45 34.39
C TYR A 62 -8.25 -40.66 33.10
N VAL A 63 -9.16 -39.71 32.89
CA VAL A 63 -9.12 -38.75 31.78
C VAL A 63 -8.57 -37.42 32.29
N ASN A 64 -9.06 -36.95 33.44
CA ASN A 64 -8.55 -35.81 34.20
C ASN A 64 -8.95 -35.96 35.69
N THR A 65 -8.68 -34.95 36.50
CA THR A 65 -8.96 -34.97 37.97
C THR A 65 -10.43 -35.22 38.32
N ASN A 66 -11.36 -34.94 37.40
CA ASN A 66 -12.80 -35.03 37.60
C ASN A 66 -13.48 -36.12 36.75
N GLN A 67 -12.70 -36.94 36.02
CA GLN A 67 -13.26 -37.93 35.09
C GLN A 67 -12.44 -39.22 35.07
N VAL A 68 -13.13 -40.35 35.27
CA VAL A 68 -12.56 -41.70 35.18
C VAL A 68 -13.43 -42.58 34.31
N VAL A 69 -12.83 -43.54 33.62
CA VAL A 69 -13.53 -44.52 32.78
C VAL A 69 -13.31 -45.91 33.33
N TYR A 70 -14.37 -46.71 33.35
CA TYR A 70 -14.37 -48.13 33.65
C TYR A 70 -14.77 -48.91 32.40
N SER A 71 -14.07 -49.99 32.11
CA SER A 71 -14.36 -50.86 30.96
C SER A 71 -14.71 -52.27 31.42
N LEU A 72 -15.70 -52.86 30.72
CA LEU A 72 -16.00 -54.28 30.76
C LEU A 72 -15.67 -54.89 29.39
N VAL A 73 -14.77 -55.87 29.37
CA VAL A 73 -14.44 -56.67 28.20
C VAL A 73 -14.93 -58.10 28.44
N MET A 74 -15.94 -58.52 27.68
CA MET A 74 -16.47 -59.86 27.70
C MET A 74 -15.97 -60.65 26.49
N GLY A 75 -15.15 -61.67 26.76
CA GLY A 75 -14.67 -62.60 25.74
C GLY A 75 -15.77 -63.52 25.22
N SER A 76 -15.43 -64.35 24.23
CA SER A 76 -16.35 -65.33 23.64
C SER A 76 -16.74 -66.47 24.59
N ASN A 77 -16.16 -66.55 25.79
CA ASN A 77 -16.46 -67.59 26.79
C ASN A 77 -17.59 -67.20 27.77
N VAL A 78 -18.13 -65.97 27.65
CA VAL A 78 -19.15 -65.39 28.55
C VAL A 78 -20.48 -65.22 27.78
N GLY A 79 -21.62 -65.51 28.42
CA GLY A 79 -22.95 -65.66 27.78
C GLY A 79 -23.60 -67.01 28.17
N ASP A 80 -24.76 -67.41 27.66
CA ASP A 80 -25.67 -66.73 26.72
C ASP A 80 -26.76 -65.95 27.46
N TYR A 81 -26.88 -64.66 27.16
CA TYR A 81 -27.94 -63.82 27.71
C TYR A 81 -28.18 -62.57 26.87
N GLN A 82 -29.30 -61.92 27.12
CA GLN A 82 -29.58 -60.58 26.63
C GLN A 82 -29.59 -59.63 27.80
N PHE A 83 -29.25 -58.36 27.59
CA PHE A 83 -29.31 -57.33 28.60
C PHE A 83 -29.60 -55.97 27.97
N ASN A 84 -30.33 -55.13 28.67
CA ASN A 84 -30.68 -53.77 28.27
C ASN A 84 -30.36 -52.74 29.37
N TRP A 85 -29.88 -53.21 30.52
CA TRP A 85 -29.52 -52.39 31.67
C TRP A 85 -28.11 -52.73 32.14
N VAL A 86 -27.29 -51.70 32.39
CA VAL A 86 -25.90 -51.86 32.84
C VAL A 86 -25.65 -50.92 34.02
N GLY A 87 -25.23 -51.48 35.15
CA GLY A 87 -24.88 -50.76 36.36
C GLY A 87 -23.43 -50.93 36.77
N LEU A 88 -22.85 -49.89 37.38
CA LEU A 88 -21.56 -49.93 38.06
C LEU A 88 -21.78 -49.97 39.56
N VAL A 89 -21.18 -50.94 40.23
CA VAL A 89 -21.31 -51.17 41.66
C VAL A 89 -19.94 -51.13 42.31
N ASP A 90 -19.83 -50.46 43.46
CA ASP A 90 -18.61 -50.46 44.26
C ASP A 90 -18.44 -51.75 45.08
N ASP A 91 -17.28 -51.91 45.70
CA ASP A 91 -16.96 -53.07 46.54
C ASP A 91 -17.76 -53.14 47.85
N GLU A 92 -18.50 -52.07 48.20
CA GLU A 92 -19.47 -52.03 49.30
C GLU A 92 -20.90 -52.40 48.85
N GLY A 93 -21.09 -52.70 47.56
CA GLY A 93 -22.38 -53.09 46.99
C GLY A 93 -23.30 -51.91 46.63
N VAL A 94 -22.79 -50.68 46.63
CA VAL A 94 -23.55 -49.49 46.26
C VAL A 94 -23.55 -49.29 44.75
N LEU A 95 -24.74 -49.15 44.17
CA LEU A 95 -24.93 -48.85 42.75
C LEU A 95 -24.52 -47.40 42.45
N ILE A 96 -23.35 -47.22 41.86
CA ILE A 96 -22.76 -45.90 41.60
C ILE A 96 -23.39 -45.22 40.39
N ALA A 97 -23.49 -45.92 39.27
CA ALA A 97 -23.97 -45.33 38.02
C ALA A 97 -24.67 -46.35 37.14
N VAL A 98 -25.59 -45.90 36.29
CA VAL A 98 -26.43 -46.75 35.44
C VAL A 98 -26.52 -46.17 34.03
N THR A 99 -26.65 -47.04 33.04
CA THR A 99 -27.03 -46.66 31.69
C THR A 99 -28.02 -47.66 31.12
N TYR A 100 -29.04 -47.14 30.43
CA TYR A 100 -29.96 -47.98 29.67
C TYR A 100 -29.45 -48.09 28.23
N ILE A 101 -29.56 -49.28 27.67
CA ILE A 101 -29.11 -49.57 26.31
C ILE A 101 -30.18 -50.35 25.54
N PRO A 102 -30.16 -50.31 24.20
CA PRO A 102 -30.94 -51.25 23.41
C PRO A 102 -30.64 -52.70 23.81
N LEU A 103 -31.65 -53.56 23.76
CA LEU A 103 -31.53 -54.98 24.10
C LEU A 103 -30.38 -55.62 23.31
N THR A 104 -29.31 -55.97 24.02
CA THR A 104 -28.05 -56.43 23.45
C THR A 104 -27.88 -57.91 23.76
N THR A 105 -27.49 -58.69 22.75
CA THR A 105 -27.27 -60.15 22.91
C THR A 105 -25.79 -60.46 23.08
N LYS A 106 -25.44 -61.12 24.19
CA LYS A 106 -24.12 -61.74 24.39
C LYS A 106 -24.23 -63.23 24.14
N LYS A 107 -23.51 -63.72 23.13
CA LYS A 107 -23.41 -65.14 22.80
C LYS A 107 -22.07 -65.71 23.24
N LYS A 108 -22.13 -66.83 23.95
CA LYS A 108 -20.98 -67.66 24.30
C LYS A 108 -20.65 -68.60 23.15
N ASN A 109 -19.39 -69.00 23.04
CA ASN A 109 -18.96 -70.09 22.16
C ASN A 109 -19.70 -71.39 22.55
N ASP A 110 -20.36 -72.00 21.58
CA ASP A 110 -20.97 -73.32 21.71
C ASP A 110 -20.40 -74.28 20.65
N GLY A 111 -19.38 -75.04 21.05
CA GLY A 111 -18.67 -75.97 20.17
C GLY A 111 -18.13 -75.31 18.89
N ALA A 112 -18.75 -75.60 17.75
CA ALA A 112 -18.37 -75.09 16.44
C ALA A 112 -19.00 -73.72 16.08
N VAL A 113 -19.89 -73.17 16.92
CA VAL A 113 -20.52 -71.86 16.70
C VAL A 113 -19.75 -70.79 17.48
N PRO A 114 -19.06 -69.84 16.79
CA PRO A 114 -18.37 -68.75 17.46
C PRO A 114 -19.37 -67.78 18.13
N GLY A 115 -19.17 -67.51 19.41
CA GLY A 115 -19.79 -66.42 20.16
C GLY A 115 -19.16 -65.07 19.79
N ASN A 116 -19.71 -63.99 20.36
CA ASN A 116 -19.21 -62.62 20.13
C ASN A 116 -18.31 -62.13 21.27
N THR A 117 -17.43 -61.18 21.01
CA THR A 117 -16.78 -60.37 22.05
C THR A 117 -17.54 -59.06 22.20
N PHE A 118 -17.54 -58.51 23.41
CA PHE A 118 -18.24 -57.26 23.70
C PHE A 118 -17.40 -56.42 24.64
N THR A 119 -17.23 -55.15 24.30
CA THR A 119 -16.53 -54.17 25.14
C THR A 119 -17.46 -53.01 25.42
N ARG A 120 -17.58 -52.62 26.69
CA ARG A 120 -18.33 -51.44 27.12
C ARG A 120 -17.45 -50.54 27.95
N ASN A 121 -17.42 -49.26 27.60
CA ASN A 121 -16.77 -48.22 28.37
C ASN A 121 -17.83 -47.39 29.10
N PHE A 122 -17.52 -46.98 30.32
CA PHE A 122 -18.44 -46.29 31.22
C PHE A 122 -17.68 -45.11 31.86
N LEU A 123 -17.91 -43.91 31.34
CA LEU A 123 -17.28 -42.68 31.84
C LEU A 123 -18.08 -42.12 33.02
N ILE A 124 -17.40 -41.89 34.14
CA ILE A 124 -17.94 -41.22 35.33
C ILE A 124 -17.32 -39.83 35.42
N SER A 125 -18.17 -38.81 35.51
CA SER A 125 -17.75 -37.42 35.73
C SER A 125 -18.23 -36.95 37.09
N TYR A 126 -17.29 -36.66 38.00
CA TYR A 126 -17.58 -36.12 39.33
C TYR A 126 -16.34 -35.38 39.85
N THR A 127 -16.54 -34.25 40.52
CA THR A 127 -15.43 -33.41 41.01
C THR A 127 -14.50 -34.20 41.94
N GLY A 128 -13.21 -34.25 41.64
CA GLY A 128 -12.19 -34.94 42.43
C GLY A 128 -12.20 -36.48 42.34
N ILE A 129 -13.00 -37.06 41.44
CA ILE A 129 -13.20 -38.52 41.38
C ILE A 129 -11.92 -39.31 41.10
N GLN A 130 -10.93 -38.72 40.42
CA GLN A 130 -9.63 -39.39 40.21
C GLN A 130 -8.96 -39.72 41.55
N GLN A 131 -8.91 -38.74 42.46
CA GLN A 131 -8.32 -38.91 43.79
C GLN A 131 -9.16 -39.90 44.61
N THR A 132 -10.49 -39.75 44.57
CA THR A 132 -11.40 -40.62 45.31
C THR A 132 -11.26 -42.08 44.88
N THR A 133 -11.08 -42.36 43.60
CA THR A 133 -10.93 -43.73 43.08
C THR A 133 -9.49 -44.24 43.09
N SER A 134 -8.51 -43.38 43.40
CA SER A 134 -7.07 -43.69 43.36
C SER A 134 -6.58 -44.23 42.00
N ILE A 135 -7.26 -43.91 40.90
CA ILE A 135 -6.86 -44.34 39.56
C ILE A 135 -5.72 -43.46 39.04
N THR A 136 -4.54 -44.05 38.89
CA THR A 136 -3.30 -43.37 38.50
C THR A 136 -2.84 -43.68 37.07
N VAL A 137 -3.52 -44.60 36.38
CA VAL A 137 -3.22 -44.97 34.99
C VAL A 137 -4.11 -44.11 34.06
N PRO A 138 -3.54 -43.38 33.09
CA PRO A 138 -4.34 -42.66 32.09
C PRO A 138 -5.22 -43.63 31.29
N ALA A 139 -6.42 -43.19 30.89
CA ALA A 139 -7.27 -43.97 30.00
C ALA A 139 -6.61 -44.19 28.62
N GLU A 140 -6.72 -45.41 28.09
CA GLU A 140 -6.22 -45.74 26.75
C GLU A 140 -7.14 -45.11 25.68
N THR A 141 -6.58 -44.72 24.52
CA THR A 141 -7.31 -43.95 23.47
C THR A 141 -8.56 -44.63 22.94
N TRP A 142 -8.63 -45.97 22.91
CA TRP A 142 -9.84 -46.71 22.49
C TRP A 142 -10.97 -46.67 23.53
N GLN A 143 -10.73 -46.19 24.75
CA GLN A 143 -11.74 -46.10 25.81
C GLN A 143 -12.59 -44.83 25.74
N ILE A 144 -12.22 -43.85 24.89
CA ILE A 144 -12.81 -42.50 24.86
C ILE A 144 -13.50 -42.26 23.51
N ASP A 145 -14.74 -41.78 23.55
CA ASP A 145 -15.45 -41.28 22.36
C ASP A 145 -15.08 -39.81 22.11
N PHE A 146 -14.30 -39.55 21.05
CA PHE A 146 -13.84 -38.21 20.67
C PHE A 146 -14.70 -37.53 19.60
N THR A 147 -15.78 -38.16 19.14
CA THR A 147 -16.54 -37.70 17.96
C THR A 147 -17.06 -36.27 18.12
N ALA A 148 -17.69 -35.97 19.26
CA ALA A 148 -18.20 -34.63 19.55
C ALA A 148 -17.07 -33.60 19.72
N ARG A 149 -15.92 -34.01 20.23
CA ARG A 149 -14.77 -33.12 20.43
C ARG A 149 -14.14 -32.74 19.08
N LEU A 150 -13.94 -33.71 18.18
CA LEU A 150 -13.35 -33.49 16.85
C LEU A 150 -14.26 -32.63 15.99
N SER A 151 -15.56 -32.96 15.91
CA SER A 151 -16.54 -32.14 15.18
C SER A 151 -16.60 -30.69 15.70
N GLY A 152 -16.46 -30.51 17.02
CA GLY A 152 -16.39 -29.19 17.63
C GLY A 152 -15.06 -28.46 17.45
N ILE A 153 -13.99 -29.13 17.01
CA ILE A 153 -12.74 -28.48 16.55
C ILE A 153 -12.95 -27.98 15.13
N ASP A 154 -13.44 -28.84 14.23
CA ASP A 154 -13.64 -28.51 12.82
C ASP A 154 -14.58 -27.32 12.65
N GLU A 155 -15.70 -27.31 13.40
CA GLU A 155 -16.64 -26.18 13.35
C GLU A 155 -16.03 -24.89 13.92
N ARG A 156 -15.17 -25.00 14.94
CA ARG A 156 -14.50 -23.83 15.50
C ARG A 156 -13.46 -23.28 14.53
N GLU A 157 -12.73 -24.14 13.82
CA GLU A 157 -11.79 -23.73 12.77
C GLU A 157 -12.53 -23.07 11.61
N ARG A 158 -13.66 -23.64 11.18
CA ARG A 158 -14.52 -23.05 10.14
C ARG A 158 -15.01 -21.67 10.55
N LEU A 159 -15.54 -21.51 11.75
CA LEU A 159 -16.01 -20.21 12.26
C LEU A 159 -14.87 -19.20 12.42
N ALA A 160 -13.69 -19.62 12.89
CA ALA A 160 -12.53 -18.74 12.98
C ALA A 160 -12.07 -18.25 11.59
N ASN A 161 -12.10 -19.12 10.58
CA ASN A 161 -11.84 -18.72 9.20
C ASN A 161 -12.94 -17.81 8.64
N LEU A 162 -14.21 -18.05 8.99
CA LEU A 162 -15.35 -17.21 8.60
C LEU A 162 -15.21 -15.79 9.16
N ASP A 163 -14.81 -15.64 10.43
CA ASP A 163 -14.59 -14.34 11.08
C ASP A 163 -13.44 -13.55 10.42
N VAL A 164 -12.45 -14.24 9.86
CA VAL A 164 -11.23 -13.65 9.29
C VAL A 164 -11.36 -13.33 7.80
N TYR A 165 -11.94 -14.25 7.02
CA TYR A 165 -12.02 -14.15 5.56
C TYR A 165 -13.42 -13.74 5.05
N GLY A 166 -14.43 -13.73 5.92
CA GLY A 166 -15.82 -13.56 5.54
C GLY A 166 -16.44 -14.85 4.98
N HIS A 167 -17.66 -14.73 4.46
CA HIS A 167 -18.36 -15.86 3.83
C HIS A 167 -17.59 -16.38 2.60
N GLU A 168 -17.05 -15.48 1.78
CA GLU A 168 -16.16 -15.84 0.68
C GLU A 168 -14.91 -14.96 0.68
N GLY A 169 -13.75 -15.58 0.43
CA GLY A 169 -12.48 -14.88 0.35
C GLY A 169 -11.43 -15.69 -0.41
N PHE A 170 -10.88 -15.11 -1.47
CA PHE A 170 -9.87 -15.74 -2.32
C PHE A 170 -8.50 -15.09 -2.10
N LEU A 171 -7.43 -15.88 -2.15
CA LEU A 171 -6.06 -15.38 -2.01
C LEU A 171 -5.43 -15.19 -3.40
N GLY A 172 -5.08 -13.96 -3.73
CA GLY A 172 -4.52 -13.57 -5.03
C GLY A 172 -5.41 -13.98 -6.20
N ASP A 173 -4.82 -14.54 -7.24
CA ASP A 173 -5.55 -15.05 -8.41
C ASP A 173 -6.15 -16.47 -8.19
N GLY A 174 -6.14 -17.00 -6.96
CA GLY A 174 -6.71 -18.32 -6.68
C GLY A 174 -8.20 -18.39 -7.03
N TRP A 175 -8.60 -19.44 -7.75
CA TRP A 175 -9.98 -19.64 -8.23
C TRP A 175 -10.47 -18.61 -9.27
N LYS A 176 -9.59 -17.77 -9.81
CA LYS A 176 -9.92 -16.82 -10.88
C LYS A 176 -10.34 -17.54 -12.15
N VAL A 177 -11.44 -17.10 -12.75
CA VAL A 177 -11.88 -17.59 -14.06
C VAL A 177 -11.28 -16.73 -15.16
N THR A 178 -10.72 -17.37 -16.18
CA THR A 178 -10.26 -16.74 -17.42
C THR A 178 -10.69 -17.57 -18.63
N GLY A 179 -10.67 -16.99 -19.83
CA GLY A 179 -11.06 -17.67 -21.07
C GLY A 179 -12.28 -17.02 -21.72
N SER A 180 -12.69 -17.56 -22.87
CA SER A 180 -13.85 -17.11 -23.63
C SER A 180 -14.31 -18.22 -24.59
N ALA A 181 -15.41 -17.99 -25.30
CA ALA A 181 -15.92 -18.88 -26.35
C ALA A 181 -16.23 -20.33 -25.90
N GLY A 182 -16.71 -20.49 -24.67
CA GLY A 182 -17.22 -21.77 -24.16
C GLY A 182 -16.20 -22.69 -23.50
N THR A 183 -14.93 -22.28 -23.42
CA THR A 183 -13.88 -22.94 -22.62
C THR A 183 -13.26 -21.95 -21.64
N TYR A 184 -13.30 -22.29 -20.36
CA TYR A 184 -12.85 -21.45 -19.26
C TYR A 184 -11.84 -22.20 -18.40
N SER A 185 -10.87 -21.47 -17.85
CA SER A 185 -9.89 -22.00 -16.91
C SER A 185 -10.04 -21.31 -15.57
N VAL A 186 -10.19 -22.11 -14.51
CA VAL A 186 -10.20 -21.69 -13.12
C VAL A 186 -8.81 -21.89 -12.54
N ALA A 187 -8.15 -20.81 -12.15
CA ALA A 187 -6.77 -20.84 -11.68
C ALA A 187 -6.59 -21.66 -10.38
N ALA A 188 -5.41 -22.28 -10.26
CA ALA A 188 -4.97 -22.90 -9.01
C ALA A 188 -4.81 -21.85 -7.90
N GLY A 189 -5.05 -22.24 -6.66
CA GLY A 189 -4.89 -21.36 -5.51
C GLY A 189 -5.75 -21.75 -4.31
N ILE A 190 -5.86 -20.83 -3.36
CA ILE A 190 -6.58 -21.06 -2.11
C ILE A 190 -7.77 -20.10 -2.06
N GLY A 191 -8.92 -20.62 -1.64
CA GLY A 191 -10.13 -19.87 -1.35
C GLY A 191 -10.76 -20.36 -0.05
N TYR A 192 -11.49 -19.48 0.60
CA TYR A 192 -12.34 -19.79 1.75
C TYR A 192 -13.79 -19.54 1.35
N VAL A 193 -14.65 -20.53 1.56
CA VAL A 193 -16.09 -20.43 1.29
C VAL A 193 -16.83 -21.03 2.48
N GLY A 194 -17.72 -20.25 3.09
CA GLY A 194 -18.36 -20.59 4.36
C GLY A 194 -17.37 -20.90 5.49
N GLY A 195 -16.15 -20.34 5.46
CA GLY A 195 -15.07 -20.64 6.41
C GLY A 195 -14.30 -21.94 6.14
N ILE A 196 -14.64 -22.71 5.10
CA ILE A 196 -13.89 -23.91 4.72
C ILE A 196 -12.75 -23.52 3.78
N ARG A 197 -11.53 -23.95 4.10
CA ARG A 197 -10.33 -23.69 3.29
C ARG A 197 -10.22 -24.68 2.12
N ALA A 198 -10.57 -24.24 0.92
CA ALA A 198 -10.48 -25.02 -0.31
C ALA A 198 -9.20 -24.68 -1.10
N LYS A 199 -8.38 -25.69 -1.38
CA LYS A 199 -7.17 -25.56 -2.21
C LYS A 199 -7.38 -26.23 -3.57
N ASN A 200 -7.41 -25.42 -4.62
CA ASN A 200 -7.29 -25.90 -5.98
C ASN A 200 -5.80 -26.07 -6.33
N THR A 201 -5.36 -27.31 -6.58
CA THR A 201 -3.92 -27.63 -6.75
C THR A 201 -3.39 -27.36 -8.15
N ALA A 202 -4.26 -27.35 -9.17
CA ALA A 202 -3.92 -27.09 -10.56
C ALA A 202 -5.09 -26.36 -11.25
N PRO A 203 -4.85 -25.62 -12.34
CA PRO A 203 -5.94 -25.00 -13.08
C PRO A 203 -6.99 -26.04 -13.52
N GLN A 204 -8.27 -25.73 -13.36
CA GLN A 204 -9.38 -26.62 -13.74
C GLN A 204 -10.10 -26.04 -14.96
N GLU A 205 -10.41 -26.89 -15.94
CA GLU A 205 -11.15 -26.50 -17.13
C GLU A 205 -12.66 -26.66 -16.92
N ILE A 206 -13.42 -25.68 -17.38
CA ILE A 206 -14.89 -25.68 -17.39
C ILE A 206 -15.34 -25.40 -18.82
N THR A 207 -16.30 -26.18 -19.32
CA THR A 207 -16.90 -25.95 -20.63
C THR A 207 -18.40 -25.70 -20.51
N THR A 208 -18.91 -24.73 -21.27
CA THR A 208 -20.34 -24.49 -21.41
C THR A 208 -20.66 -23.95 -22.79
N SER A 209 -21.79 -24.34 -23.34
CA SER A 209 -22.29 -23.88 -24.66
C SER A 209 -23.55 -23.04 -24.55
N THR A 210 -23.99 -22.76 -23.32
CA THR A 210 -25.19 -21.98 -23.02
C THR A 210 -24.76 -20.62 -22.48
N PHE A 211 -25.26 -19.53 -23.08
CA PHE A 211 -24.94 -18.14 -22.69
C PHE A 211 -26.22 -17.29 -22.64
N PRO A 212 -26.34 -16.34 -21.68
CA PRO A 212 -25.42 -16.08 -20.57
C PRO A 212 -25.44 -17.21 -19.53
N ASN A 213 -24.40 -17.30 -18.72
CA ASN A 213 -24.27 -18.33 -17.68
C ASN A 213 -23.44 -17.81 -16.49
N GLU A 214 -23.33 -18.60 -15.43
CA GLU A 214 -22.52 -18.24 -14.26
C GLU A 214 -21.70 -19.45 -13.81
N ILE A 215 -20.52 -19.19 -13.24
CA ILE A 215 -19.67 -20.22 -12.66
C ILE A 215 -19.65 -20.00 -11.14
N TRP A 216 -20.24 -20.95 -10.42
CA TRP A 216 -20.29 -20.96 -8.96
C TRP A 216 -19.41 -22.06 -8.39
N LEU A 217 -18.90 -21.81 -7.19
CA LEU A 217 -18.12 -22.74 -6.39
C LEU A 217 -18.95 -23.22 -5.20
N ASN A 218 -19.16 -24.54 -5.11
CA ASN A 218 -19.80 -25.22 -4.00
C ASN A 218 -18.71 -25.91 -3.15
N VAL A 219 -18.58 -25.53 -1.89
CA VAL A 219 -17.60 -26.10 -0.97
C VAL A 219 -18.29 -26.75 0.22
N SER A 220 -17.82 -27.94 0.59
CA SER A 220 -18.28 -28.67 1.77
C SER A 220 -17.11 -29.36 2.46
N LEU A 221 -17.25 -29.66 3.75
CA LEU A 221 -16.29 -30.44 4.51
C LEU A 221 -16.87 -31.85 4.65
N GLN A 222 -16.21 -32.84 4.06
CA GLN A 222 -16.72 -34.21 3.98
C GLN A 222 -15.67 -35.18 4.50
N GLY A 223 -16.11 -36.28 5.10
CA GLY A 223 -15.21 -37.30 5.65
C GLY A 223 -15.80 -38.04 6.85
N ASP A 224 -14.94 -38.72 7.59
CA ASP A 224 -15.27 -39.41 8.83
C ASP A 224 -14.30 -39.03 9.96
N ILE A 225 -14.34 -39.75 11.08
CA ILE A 225 -13.49 -39.44 12.24
C ILE A 225 -11.98 -39.58 11.95
N SER A 226 -11.61 -40.27 10.87
CA SER A 226 -10.25 -40.56 10.48
C SER A 226 -9.66 -39.44 9.62
N ASP A 227 -10.50 -38.81 8.79
CA ASP A 227 -10.10 -37.74 7.88
C ASP A 227 -11.31 -36.88 7.47
N MET A 228 -11.12 -35.57 7.48
CA MET A 228 -12.08 -34.56 7.01
C MET A 228 -11.40 -33.73 5.93
N THR A 229 -11.99 -33.68 4.74
CA THR A 229 -11.41 -33.02 3.56
C THR A 229 -12.38 -32.02 2.96
N ALA A 230 -11.86 -30.87 2.54
CA ALA A 230 -12.63 -29.90 1.78
C ALA A 230 -12.90 -30.43 0.36
N VAL A 231 -14.17 -30.58 0.02
CA VAL A 231 -14.65 -30.94 -1.31
C VAL A 231 -15.15 -29.68 -1.99
N ALA A 232 -14.67 -29.42 -3.20
CA ALA A 232 -15.01 -28.25 -4.00
C ALA A 232 -15.52 -28.69 -5.38
N GLU A 233 -16.71 -28.25 -5.73
CA GLU A 233 -17.42 -28.61 -6.96
C GLU A 233 -17.92 -27.35 -7.67
N PHE A 234 -18.04 -27.41 -9.00
CA PHE A 234 -18.57 -26.29 -9.78
C PHE A 234 -20.06 -26.46 -10.06
N VAL A 235 -20.81 -25.36 -9.97
CA VAL A 235 -22.19 -25.26 -10.43
C VAL A 235 -22.22 -24.28 -11.60
N ILE A 236 -22.56 -24.78 -12.80
CA ILE A 236 -22.55 -24.00 -14.05
C ILE A 236 -23.99 -23.77 -14.50
N ASP A 237 -24.62 -22.78 -13.87
CA ASP A 237 -25.99 -22.42 -14.14
C ASP A 237 -26.26 -21.01 -13.63
N THR A 238 -27.37 -20.41 -14.05
CA THR A 238 -27.78 -19.06 -13.62
C THR A 238 -28.52 -19.12 -12.29
N GLY A 239 -27.94 -18.51 -11.25
CA GLY A 239 -28.46 -18.50 -9.88
C GLY A 239 -29.21 -17.22 -9.51
N PRO A 240 -29.80 -17.17 -8.29
CA PRO A 240 -28.98 -17.26 -7.09
C PRO A 240 -28.92 -18.68 -6.51
N PHE A 241 -27.70 -19.13 -6.22
CA PHE A 241 -27.46 -20.30 -5.39
C PHE A 241 -27.14 -19.85 -3.97
N THR A 242 -27.69 -20.55 -2.98
CA THR A 242 -27.51 -20.26 -1.56
C THR A 242 -27.03 -21.50 -0.82
N ASP A 243 -26.35 -21.30 0.30
CA ASP A 243 -25.91 -22.38 1.19
C ASP A 243 -27.06 -23.31 1.58
N TYR A 244 -26.77 -24.60 1.68
CA TYR A 244 -27.76 -25.62 2.01
C TYR A 244 -27.14 -26.79 2.76
N VAL A 245 -28.00 -27.64 3.33
CA VAL A 245 -27.61 -28.92 3.92
C VAL A 245 -28.19 -30.04 3.05
N ASP A 246 -27.36 -31.00 2.67
CA ASP A 246 -27.78 -32.12 1.82
C ASP A 246 -28.59 -33.18 2.60
N GLY A 247 -29.05 -34.22 1.90
CA GLY A 247 -29.81 -35.31 2.51
C GLY A 247 -29.02 -36.16 3.52
N ASN A 248 -27.69 -36.02 3.57
CA ASN A 248 -26.79 -36.71 4.49
C ASN A 248 -26.40 -35.83 5.70
N GLY A 249 -26.90 -34.59 5.77
CA GLY A 249 -26.57 -33.65 6.83
C GLY A 249 -25.26 -32.87 6.62
N ILE A 250 -24.69 -32.91 5.41
CA ILE A 250 -23.46 -32.18 5.07
C ILE A 250 -23.83 -30.75 4.68
N SER A 251 -23.14 -29.77 5.27
CA SER A 251 -23.32 -28.35 4.91
C SER A 251 -22.50 -27.99 3.68
N HIS A 252 -23.15 -27.33 2.73
CA HIS A 252 -22.61 -26.82 1.48
C HIS A 252 -22.69 -25.30 1.45
N TYR A 253 -21.57 -24.65 1.10
CA TYR A 253 -21.44 -23.20 1.04
C TYR A 253 -21.11 -22.77 -0.38
N LEU A 254 -21.84 -21.78 -0.89
CA LEU A 254 -21.83 -21.45 -2.32
C LEU A 254 -21.45 -19.99 -2.55
N THR A 255 -20.57 -19.77 -3.52
CA THR A 255 -20.18 -18.42 -3.94
C THR A 255 -19.98 -18.35 -5.45
N LYS A 256 -20.23 -17.17 -6.03
CA LYS A 256 -20.07 -16.94 -7.45
C LYS A 256 -18.61 -16.58 -7.76
N LEU A 257 -18.01 -17.26 -8.73
CA LEU A 257 -16.65 -16.94 -9.22
C LEU A 257 -16.70 -15.97 -10.40
N ALA A 258 -17.61 -16.19 -11.35
CA ALA A 258 -17.72 -15.33 -12.53
C ALA A 258 -19.12 -15.36 -13.15
N ASN A 259 -19.46 -14.27 -13.86
CA ASN A 259 -20.54 -14.27 -14.84
C ASN A 259 -19.96 -14.47 -16.24
N ILE A 260 -20.66 -15.20 -17.08
CA ILE A 260 -20.37 -15.35 -18.50
C ILE A 260 -21.45 -14.59 -19.26
N ASP A 261 -21.06 -13.56 -19.99
CA ASP A 261 -22.01 -12.71 -20.71
C ASP A 261 -22.60 -13.40 -21.97
N ALA A 262 -23.49 -12.71 -22.67
CA ALA A 262 -24.13 -13.24 -23.88
C ALA A 262 -23.16 -13.47 -25.05
N ALA A 263 -21.97 -12.88 -25.03
CA ALA A 263 -20.91 -13.09 -26.01
C ALA A 263 -19.95 -14.23 -25.60
N GLY A 264 -20.10 -14.78 -24.39
CA GLY A 264 -19.21 -15.80 -23.84
C GLY A 264 -17.97 -15.22 -23.16
N GLU A 265 -17.93 -13.93 -22.88
CA GLU A 265 -16.82 -13.27 -22.17
C GLU A 265 -16.98 -13.36 -20.65
N VAL A 266 -15.86 -13.50 -19.94
CA VAL A 266 -15.83 -13.63 -18.49
C VAL A 266 -15.88 -12.27 -17.82
N VAL A 267 -16.83 -12.10 -16.90
CA VAL A 267 -16.88 -11.00 -15.95
C VAL A 267 -16.61 -11.54 -14.55
N GLU A 268 -15.48 -11.14 -13.98
CA GLU A 268 -15.06 -11.49 -12.62
C GLU A 268 -16.15 -11.14 -11.59
N ALA A 269 -16.46 -12.09 -10.70
CA ALA A 269 -17.48 -11.92 -9.66
C ALA A 269 -16.99 -12.29 -8.26
N ARG A 270 -15.74 -12.75 -8.11
CA ARG A 270 -15.17 -13.06 -6.79
C ARG A 270 -15.10 -11.81 -5.92
N THR A 271 -15.57 -11.93 -4.68
CA THR A 271 -15.35 -10.91 -3.65
C THR A 271 -13.90 -10.96 -3.19
N THR A 272 -13.23 -9.81 -3.15
CA THR A 272 -11.90 -9.67 -2.53
C THR A 272 -12.03 -9.86 -1.01
N SER A 273 -11.15 -10.63 -0.39
CA SER A 273 -11.21 -10.83 1.07
C SER A 273 -10.97 -9.53 1.85
N GLU A 274 -11.54 -9.39 3.04
CA GLU A 274 -11.36 -8.20 3.89
C GLU A 274 -9.87 -7.94 4.25
N ILE A 275 -9.08 -9.02 4.39
CA ILE A 275 -7.63 -8.91 4.61
C ILE A 275 -6.93 -8.31 3.40
N GLU A 276 -7.27 -8.74 2.19
CA GLU A 276 -6.67 -8.18 0.97
C GLU A 276 -7.09 -6.71 0.76
N LYS A 277 -8.35 -6.37 1.03
CA LYS A 277 -8.83 -4.97 1.05
C LYS A 277 -8.05 -4.12 2.06
N THR A 278 -7.82 -4.65 3.26
CA THR A 278 -7.05 -3.98 4.31
C THR A 278 -5.59 -3.78 3.88
N ASN A 279 -4.95 -4.81 3.32
CA ASN A 279 -3.57 -4.72 2.83
C ASN A 279 -3.42 -3.71 1.69
N HIS A 280 -4.38 -3.69 0.76
CA HIS A 280 -4.43 -2.69 -0.30
C HIS A 280 -4.58 -1.27 0.27
N SER A 281 -5.45 -1.09 1.26
CA SER A 281 -5.65 0.20 1.93
C SER A 281 -4.40 0.67 2.67
N ILE A 282 -3.72 -0.23 3.40
CA ILE A 282 -2.44 0.07 4.08
C ILE A 282 -1.38 0.48 3.05
N PHE A 283 -1.30 -0.22 1.91
CA PHE A 283 -0.37 0.13 0.85
C PHE A 283 -0.66 1.53 0.29
N GLN A 284 -1.91 1.84 -0.04
CA GLN A 284 -2.31 3.17 -0.52
C GLN A 284 -1.98 4.28 0.48
N ILE A 285 -2.27 4.07 1.76
CA ILE A 285 -1.96 5.03 2.83
C ILE A 285 -0.45 5.23 2.96
N LYS A 286 0.36 4.15 2.91
CA LYS A 286 1.82 4.24 2.94
C LYS A 286 2.37 5.03 1.76
N THR A 287 1.85 4.81 0.56
CA THR A 287 2.25 5.56 -0.64
C THR A 287 1.88 7.03 -0.57
N GLN A 288 0.69 7.36 -0.05
CA GLN A 288 0.26 8.75 0.15
C GLN A 288 1.11 9.44 1.22
N LEU A 289 1.38 8.77 2.33
CA LEU A 289 2.17 9.32 3.41
C LEU A 289 3.64 9.45 3.02
N SER A 290 4.25 8.51 2.29
CA SER A 290 5.69 8.51 2.00
C SER A 290 6.18 9.75 1.24
N ASN A 291 5.28 10.47 0.54
CA ASN A 291 5.60 11.70 -0.19
C ASN A 291 4.91 12.94 0.39
N SER A 292 4.33 12.87 1.58
CA SER A 292 3.59 13.99 2.18
C SER A 292 4.52 15.16 2.52
N PHE A 293 4.17 16.35 2.06
CA PHE A 293 4.76 17.62 2.49
C PHE A 293 3.61 18.59 2.78
N SER A 294 3.52 19.05 4.01
CA SER A 294 2.47 19.93 4.51
C SER A 294 3.08 21.16 5.16
N LYS A 295 2.48 22.32 4.92
CA LYS A 295 2.83 23.61 5.50
C LYS A 295 1.54 24.34 5.87
N GLY A 296 1.54 25.05 6.99
CA GLY A 296 0.35 25.77 7.48
C GLY A 296 -0.02 27.03 6.67
N ILE A 297 0.94 27.58 5.93
CA ILE A 297 0.76 28.70 5.00
C ILE A 297 0.91 28.19 3.58
N VAL A 298 0.12 28.66 2.61
CA VAL A 298 0.25 28.22 1.19
C VAL A 298 0.80 29.31 0.28
N SER A 299 0.52 30.58 0.60
CA SER A 299 0.80 31.75 -0.26
C SER A 299 2.23 32.29 -0.20
N GLU A 300 3.11 31.68 0.59
CA GLU A 300 4.48 32.10 0.84
C GLU A 300 5.39 30.88 1.00
N PRO A 301 6.71 30.97 0.74
CA PRO A 301 7.61 29.85 0.94
C PRO A 301 7.65 29.42 2.42
N ALA A 302 7.91 28.14 2.68
CA ALA A 302 7.99 27.58 4.03
C ALA A 302 9.17 28.12 4.85
N PHE A 303 10.10 28.83 4.19
CA PHE A 303 11.34 29.34 4.78
C PHE A 303 11.50 30.83 4.49
N GLN A 304 11.99 31.59 5.46
CA GLN A 304 12.36 33.00 5.28
C GLN A 304 13.55 33.37 6.16
N LEU A 305 14.19 34.50 5.84
CA LEU A 305 15.23 35.09 6.68
C LEU A 305 14.58 35.93 7.77
N ASP A 306 14.95 35.67 9.02
CA ASP A 306 14.60 36.48 10.18
C ASP A 306 15.90 36.88 10.91
N ALA A 307 16.16 38.19 10.97
CA ALA A 307 17.39 38.76 11.51
C ALA A 307 18.69 38.07 10.99
N GLY A 308 18.70 37.70 9.71
CA GLY A 308 19.83 37.02 9.04
C GLY A 308 19.91 35.51 9.26
N THR A 309 18.96 34.91 9.99
CA THR A 309 18.87 33.46 10.19
C THR A 309 17.75 32.88 9.33
N LEU A 310 18.04 31.82 8.57
CA LEU A 310 17.05 31.11 7.76
C LEU A 310 16.25 30.15 8.67
N LYS A 311 14.92 30.30 8.68
CA LYS A 311 14.01 29.55 9.56
C LYS A 311 12.72 29.16 8.85
N THR A 312 11.98 28.19 9.40
CA THR A 312 10.60 27.93 9.02
C THR A 312 9.68 29.09 9.44
N VAL A 313 8.70 29.42 8.61
CA VAL A 313 7.70 30.48 8.89
C VAL A 313 6.29 29.95 9.17
N ALA A 314 6.14 28.63 9.19
CA ALA A 314 4.95 27.94 9.65
C ALA A 314 5.34 26.51 10.06
N ASP A 315 4.43 25.83 10.74
CA ASP A 315 4.57 24.40 11.01
C ASP A 315 4.72 23.64 9.68
N LEU A 316 5.75 22.81 9.64
CA LEU A 316 6.15 22.01 8.49
C LEU A 316 6.08 20.53 8.83
N GLY A 317 5.38 19.77 8.01
CA GLY A 317 5.30 18.32 8.11
C GLY A 317 5.91 17.67 6.87
N VAL A 318 6.85 16.74 7.05
CA VAL A 318 7.56 16.09 5.96
C VAL A 318 7.66 14.60 6.21
N ALA A 319 7.24 13.82 5.23
CA ALA A 319 7.48 12.39 5.23
C ALA A 319 8.85 12.03 4.65
N ILE A 320 9.54 11.13 5.35
CA ILE A 320 10.87 10.61 5.04
C ILE A 320 10.84 9.10 5.35
N ASP A 321 11.09 8.26 4.35
CA ASP A 321 11.06 6.79 4.46
C ASP A 321 9.82 6.22 5.17
N GLY A 322 8.64 6.78 4.87
CA GLY A 322 7.36 6.38 5.47
C GLY A 322 7.13 6.85 6.91
N ASN A 323 8.09 7.54 7.53
CA ASN A 323 7.93 8.23 8.81
C ASN A 323 7.56 9.70 8.58
N PHE A 324 6.78 10.27 9.50
CA PHE A 324 6.37 11.68 9.43
C PHE A 324 7.15 12.49 10.47
N TYR A 325 7.81 13.55 10.02
CA TYR A 325 8.57 14.47 10.86
C TYR A 325 7.91 15.84 10.84
N SER A 326 7.80 16.46 12.01
CA SER A 326 7.24 17.80 12.17
C SER A 326 8.32 18.77 12.64
N TYR A 327 8.29 19.98 12.10
CA TYR A 327 9.15 21.09 12.48
C TYR A 327 8.25 22.29 12.78
N ASP A 328 8.34 22.80 14.00
CA ASP A 328 7.53 23.94 14.44
C ASP A 328 7.95 25.23 13.71
N GLU A 329 7.05 26.21 13.63
CA GLU A 329 7.39 27.57 13.22
C GLU A 329 8.62 28.12 13.95
N GLY A 330 9.53 28.79 13.24
CA GLY A 330 10.75 29.36 13.79
C GLY A 330 11.93 28.39 13.92
N THR A 331 11.78 27.13 13.48
CA THR A 331 12.87 26.15 13.43
C THR A 331 13.98 26.64 12.51
N GLY A 332 15.18 26.82 13.05
CA GLY A 332 16.37 27.23 12.28
C GLY A 332 16.94 26.10 11.43
N LEU A 333 17.48 26.47 10.26
CA LEU A 333 18.14 25.54 9.35
C LEU A 333 19.64 25.44 9.64
N VAL A 334 20.19 24.23 9.57
CA VAL A 334 21.64 24.01 9.67
C VAL A 334 22.29 24.37 8.34
N LEU A 335 23.03 25.48 8.32
CA LEU A 335 23.80 25.93 7.16
C LEU A 335 25.16 25.19 7.09
N PRO A 336 25.73 25.01 5.88
CA PRO A 336 27.10 24.52 5.75
C PRO A 336 28.10 25.53 6.34
N GLU A 337 29.28 25.04 6.73
CA GLU A 337 30.35 25.87 7.35
C GLU A 337 30.76 27.07 6.47
N SER A 338 30.66 26.90 5.15
CA SER A 338 30.88 27.98 4.19
C SER A 338 29.90 27.84 3.03
N MET A 339 29.53 28.98 2.45
CA MET A 339 28.73 29.05 1.23
C MET A 339 29.53 29.71 0.10
N SER A 340 29.47 29.11 -1.08
CA SER A 340 30.18 29.58 -2.28
C SER A 340 29.34 30.62 -3.00
N LEU A 341 29.96 31.72 -3.42
CA LEU A 341 29.29 32.79 -4.15
C LEU A 341 28.63 32.27 -5.43
N GLY A 342 27.42 32.75 -5.72
CA GLY A 342 26.69 32.43 -6.94
C GLY A 342 26.28 30.97 -7.05
N THR A 343 26.07 30.32 -5.91
CA THR A 343 25.77 28.88 -5.82
C THR A 343 24.36 28.68 -5.29
N ASP A 344 23.62 27.77 -5.93
CA ASP A 344 22.33 27.30 -5.43
C ASP A 344 22.53 26.31 -4.28
N TYR A 345 21.64 26.38 -3.30
CA TYR A 345 21.60 25.48 -2.16
C TYR A 345 20.22 24.83 -2.06
N ALA A 346 20.21 23.53 -1.76
CA ALA A 346 19.02 22.75 -1.49
C ALA A 346 18.77 22.67 0.03
N ILE A 347 17.50 22.74 0.42
CA ILE A 347 17.04 22.51 1.79
C ILE A 347 16.51 21.08 1.88
N TYR A 348 16.99 20.33 2.86
CA TYR A 348 16.56 18.96 3.14
C TYR A 348 15.94 18.85 4.52
N ALA A 349 14.86 18.09 4.60
CA ALA A 349 14.35 17.53 5.84
C ALA A 349 15.04 16.18 6.09
N THR A 350 15.48 15.97 7.33
CA THR A 350 16.13 14.74 7.80
C THR A 350 15.56 14.34 9.18
N PRO A 351 15.81 13.11 9.64
CA PRO A 351 15.44 12.71 11.00
C PRO A 351 16.03 13.58 12.12
N ASP A 352 17.12 14.31 11.85
CA ASP A 352 17.83 15.11 12.84
C ASP A 352 17.50 16.61 12.74
N GLY A 353 16.79 17.06 11.70
CA GLY A 353 16.49 18.47 11.51
C GLY A 353 16.34 18.89 10.05
N LEU A 354 16.38 20.20 9.83
CA LEU A 354 16.45 20.81 8.50
C LEU A 354 17.89 21.21 8.20
N VAL A 355 18.44 20.71 7.10
CA VAL A 355 19.83 20.91 6.70
C VAL A 355 19.93 21.52 5.30
N VAL A 356 20.94 22.36 5.09
CA VAL A 356 21.21 23.00 3.79
C VAL A 356 22.45 22.37 3.15
N SER A 357 22.38 22.08 1.86
CA SER A 357 23.49 21.48 1.11
C SER A 357 23.59 22.02 -0.32
N ALA A 358 24.81 22.16 -0.83
CA ALA A 358 25.06 22.41 -2.25
C ALA A 358 24.78 21.16 -3.12
N ASN A 359 24.66 19.98 -2.51
CA ASN A 359 24.35 18.75 -3.22
C ASN A 359 22.83 18.60 -3.40
N PHE A 360 22.36 18.67 -4.65
CA PHE A 360 20.95 18.57 -5.00
C PHE A 360 20.41 17.14 -5.08
N THR A 361 21.24 16.13 -4.82
CA THR A 361 20.84 14.72 -4.78
C THR A 361 20.59 14.26 -3.34
N VAL A 362 21.58 14.41 -2.46
CA VAL A 362 21.54 13.99 -1.04
C VAL A 362 22.51 14.88 -0.24
N PRO A 363 22.15 15.37 0.96
CA PRO A 363 23.06 16.15 1.80
C PRO A 363 24.10 15.26 2.49
N ASP A 364 25.26 15.81 2.83
CA ASP A 364 26.35 15.08 3.48
C ASP A 364 25.88 14.42 4.79
N GLY A 365 26.25 13.16 5.00
CA GLY A 365 25.84 12.37 6.17
C GLY A 365 24.49 11.66 6.04
N TYR A 366 23.75 11.86 4.94
CA TYR A 366 22.45 11.25 4.72
C TYR A 366 22.41 10.39 3.44
N THR A 367 21.26 9.77 3.20
CA THR A 367 20.94 8.99 2.00
C THR A 367 19.63 9.50 1.40
N ALA A 368 19.27 9.05 0.19
CA ALA A 368 17.97 9.36 -0.41
C ALA A 368 16.77 8.79 0.37
N LEU A 369 17.00 7.82 1.26
CA LEU A 369 15.97 7.30 2.17
C LEU A 369 15.87 8.14 3.44
N THR A 370 17.01 8.60 3.98
CA THR A 370 17.06 9.34 5.25
C THR A 370 17.05 10.87 5.08
N SER A 371 16.77 11.36 3.89
CA SER A 371 16.63 12.79 3.63
C SER A 371 15.65 13.04 2.50
N ARG A 372 15.01 14.20 2.53
CA ARG A 372 14.14 14.65 1.46
C ARG A 372 14.38 16.11 1.14
N ARG A 373 14.64 16.42 -0.13
CA ARG A 373 14.71 17.81 -0.60
C ARG A 373 13.32 18.44 -0.51
N VAL A 374 13.23 19.54 0.22
CA VAL A 374 11.97 20.25 0.50
C VAL A 374 11.96 21.68 -0.04
N GLY A 375 13.10 22.20 -0.46
CA GLY A 375 13.20 23.54 -1.03
C GLY A 375 14.62 23.90 -1.42
N GLY A 376 14.88 25.20 -1.56
CA GLY A 376 16.20 25.73 -1.86
C GLY A 376 16.22 27.25 -1.97
N PHE A 377 17.40 27.78 -2.23
CA PHE A 377 17.66 29.21 -2.43
C PHE A 377 18.96 29.41 -3.21
N HIS A 378 19.23 30.64 -3.62
CA HIS A 378 20.48 31.07 -4.24
C HIS A 378 21.30 31.93 -3.27
N TYR A 379 22.58 31.59 -3.11
CA TYR A 379 23.53 32.39 -2.33
C TYR A 379 24.27 33.35 -3.25
N GLN A 380 23.84 34.62 -3.23
CA GLN A 380 24.21 35.66 -4.16
C GLN A 380 25.07 36.72 -3.47
N ASP A 381 26.26 37.02 -4.02
CA ASP A 381 27.07 38.17 -3.57
C ASP A 381 27.28 38.23 -2.04
N GLY A 382 27.49 37.07 -1.41
CA GLY A 382 27.76 36.94 0.03
C GLY A 382 26.51 36.90 0.92
N VAL A 383 25.30 36.91 0.34
CA VAL A 383 24.04 36.86 1.07
C VAL A 383 23.07 35.81 0.47
N ILE A 384 22.15 35.31 1.28
CA ILE A 384 21.02 34.52 0.76
C ILE A 384 20.05 35.50 0.10
N ASN A 385 19.74 35.29 -1.19
CA ASN A 385 18.73 36.10 -1.85
C ASN A 385 17.33 35.64 -1.41
N GLU A 386 16.64 36.45 -0.62
CA GLU A 386 15.30 36.14 -0.10
C GLU A 386 14.25 35.85 -1.18
N TYR A 387 14.37 36.47 -2.36
CA TYR A 387 13.45 36.28 -3.48
C TYR A 387 13.70 34.96 -4.24
N SER A 388 14.82 34.29 -3.97
CA SER A 388 15.15 32.98 -4.56
C SER A 388 14.66 31.80 -3.71
N ILE A 389 14.18 32.06 -2.49
CA ILE A 389 13.76 31.01 -1.57
C ILE A 389 12.49 30.36 -2.09
N TYR A 390 12.52 29.03 -2.24
CA TYR A 390 11.39 28.23 -2.68
C TYR A 390 11.23 26.96 -1.83
N ASP A 391 10.05 26.37 -1.88
CA ASP A 391 9.78 25.01 -1.40
C ASP A 391 9.04 24.18 -2.46
N VAL A 392 8.87 22.88 -2.21
CA VAL A 392 8.27 21.96 -3.19
C VAL A 392 6.84 22.31 -3.58
N LYS A 393 6.13 23.12 -2.79
CA LYS A 393 4.76 23.62 -2.99
C LYS A 393 4.68 25.13 -3.26
N TYR A 394 5.81 25.83 -3.30
CA TYR A 394 5.90 27.26 -3.60
C TYR A 394 7.20 27.52 -4.37
N LYS A 395 7.16 27.45 -5.70
CA LYS A 395 8.39 27.42 -6.53
C LYS A 395 8.17 27.93 -7.96
N PRO A 396 9.25 28.06 -8.76
CA PRO A 396 9.13 28.13 -10.21
C PRO A 396 8.31 26.97 -10.78
N GLY A 397 7.47 27.27 -11.78
CA GLY A 397 6.65 26.30 -12.52
C GLY A 397 7.43 25.42 -13.50
N VAL A 398 8.74 25.30 -13.31
CA VAL A 398 9.66 24.51 -14.13
C VAL A 398 10.23 23.31 -13.37
N ARG A 399 10.87 22.42 -14.12
CA ARG A 399 11.50 21.22 -13.55
C ARG A 399 12.70 21.55 -12.65
N ASP A 400 13.48 22.54 -13.04
CA ASP A 400 14.68 22.96 -12.32
C ASP A 400 14.50 24.40 -11.77
N PRO A 401 14.31 24.56 -10.45
CA PRO A 401 14.06 25.86 -9.83
C PRO A 401 15.33 26.67 -9.53
N ARG A 402 16.53 26.12 -9.81
CA ARG A 402 17.81 26.74 -9.48
C ARG A 402 18.05 28.04 -10.26
N GLY A 403 18.77 28.97 -9.62
CA GLY A 403 19.19 30.22 -10.23
C GLY A 403 18.04 31.16 -10.59
N MET A 404 16.90 31.10 -9.90
CA MET A 404 15.73 31.95 -10.18
C MET A 404 15.30 32.78 -8.97
N VAL A 405 14.66 33.91 -9.24
CA VAL A 405 14.06 34.81 -8.25
C VAL A 405 12.60 35.09 -8.58
N ARG A 406 11.77 35.24 -7.56
CA ARG A 406 10.36 35.58 -7.70
C ARG A 406 10.18 37.10 -7.70
N SER A 407 9.54 37.61 -8.73
CA SER A 407 9.16 39.02 -8.83
C SER A 407 7.89 39.33 -8.02
N PRO A 408 7.62 40.63 -7.74
CA PRO A 408 6.34 41.07 -7.18
C PRO A 408 5.12 40.72 -8.02
N LEU A 409 5.28 40.54 -9.34
CA LEU A 409 4.21 40.12 -10.26
C LEU A 409 3.84 38.63 -10.10
N GLY A 410 4.61 37.88 -9.29
CA GLY A 410 4.41 36.45 -9.10
C GLY A 410 5.01 35.58 -10.21
N ILE A 411 5.80 36.14 -11.12
CA ILE A 411 6.62 35.36 -12.07
C ILE A 411 8.00 35.06 -11.47
N TRP A 412 8.61 33.98 -11.93
CA TRP A 412 10.01 33.65 -11.62
C TRP A 412 10.90 34.00 -12.81
N GLY A 413 11.98 34.73 -12.56
CA GLY A 413 12.99 35.08 -13.57
C GLY A 413 14.36 34.52 -13.22
N ASP A 414 15.13 34.18 -14.24
CA ASP A 414 16.53 33.79 -14.11
C ASP A 414 17.33 34.94 -13.46
N ILE A 415 18.18 34.62 -12.49
CA ILE A 415 19.12 35.55 -11.84
C ILE A 415 20.17 36.02 -12.84
N TYR A 416 20.68 35.11 -13.67
CA TYR A 416 21.73 35.38 -14.65
C TYR A 416 21.22 35.32 -16.08
N LEU A 417 21.96 35.92 -17.01
CA LEU A 417 21.71 35.77 -18.45
C LEU A 417 21.93 34.31 -18.89
N LEU A 418 21.24 33.90 -19.95
CA LEU A 418 21.38 32.56 -20.52
C LEU A 418 22.84 32.30 -20.88
N ASN A 419 23.36 31.14 -20.46
CA ASN A 419 24.72 30.72 -20.75
C ASN A 419 24.79 29.75 -21.94
N THR A 420 26.00 29.49 -22.42
CA THR A 420 26.23 28.65 -23.62
C THR A 420 26.00 27.15 -23.40
N SER A 421 25.92 26.66 -22.15
CA SER A 421 25.82 25.22 -21.84
C SER A 421 24.74 24.90 -20.78
N PRO A 422 23.47 25.19 -21.04
CA PRO A 422 22.41 25.08 -20.03
C PRO A 422 22.05 23.64 -19.61
N ASP A 423 22.38 22.63 -20.41
CA ASP A 423 22.23 21.22 -19.98
C ASP A 423 23.14 20.85 -18.81
N ILE A 424 24.26 21.56 -18.65
CA ILE A 424 25.22 21.36 -17.56
C ILE A 424 24.91 22.32 -16.40
N ASN A 425 24.74 23.59 -16.74
CA ASN A 425 24.70 24.67 -15.75
C ASN A 425 23.28 25.06 -15.30
N GLY A 426 22.24 24.55 -15.98
CA GLY A 426 20.92 25.20 -15.99
C GLY A 426 20.94 26.48 -16.83
N THR A 427 19.79 27.11 -17.05
CA THR A 427 19.73 28.35 -17.85
C THR A 427 20.36 29.56 -17.15
N SER A 428 20.48 29.53 -15.83
CA SER A 428 20.92 30.64 -14.99
C SER A 428 22.00 30.18 -14.03
N ALA A 429 23.24 30.61 -14.27
CA ALA A 429 24.38 30.24 -13.44
C ALA A 429 25.41 31.38 -13.38
N TYR A 430 26.18 31.41 -12.30
CA TYR A 430 27.24 32.40 -12.06
C TYR A 430 28.55 32.02 -12.78
N ASN A 431 29.28 33.03 -13.26
CA ASN A 431 30.62 32.91 -13.83
C ASN A 431 30.73 31.92 -15.00
N VAL A 432 29.73 31.94 -15.88
CA VAL A 432 29.69 31.13 -17.11
C VAL A 432 29.55 32.03 -18.33
N THR A 433 30.05 31.60 -19.48
CA THR A 433 29.97 32.36 -20.73
C THR A 433 28.53 32.65 -21.11
N ILE A 434 28.22 33.92 -21.37
CA ILE A 434 26.91 34.37 -21.81
C ILE A 434 26.67 33.87 -23.25
N ALA A 435 25.47 33.37 -23.51
CA ALA A 435 25.05 33.05 -24.88
C ALA A 435 24.69 34.33 -25.63
N ASP A 436 25.32 34.53 -26.78
CA ASP A 436 25.12 35.66 -27.68
C ASP A 436 25.43 35.26 -29.13
N GLY A 437 25.35 36.20 -30.08
CA GLY A 437 25.60 35.91 -31.50
C GLY A 437 27.03 35.53 -31.86
N SER A 438 28.03 35.84 -31.01
CA SER A 438 29.42 35.39 -31.17
C SER A 438 29.74 34.12 -30.37
N SER A 439 28.96 33.87 -29.32
CA SER A 439 29.03 32.66 -28.49
C SER A 439 27.66 31.95 -28.45
N PRO A 440 27.18 31.37 -29.57
CA PRO A 440 25.88 30.69 -29.57
C PRO A 440 25.81 29.54 -28.55
N PRO A 441 24.64 29.20 -28.02
CA PRO A 441 24.52 28.10 -27.07
C PRO A 441 24.60 26.74 -27.77
N LYS A 442 24.95 25.72 -26.98
CA LYS A 442 24.84 24.32 -27.39
C LYS A 442 23.39 23.94 -27.61
N VAL A 443 23.16 23.09 -28.61
CA VAL A 443 21.84 22.51 -28.88
C VAL A 443 21.44 21.65 -27.67
N PRO A 444 20.28 21.90 -27.04
CA PRO A 444 19.82 21.11 -25.90
C PRO A 444 19.57 19.66 -26.28
N VAL A 445 19.81 18.73 -25.36
CA VAL A 445 19.57 17.29 -25.55
C VAL A 445 18.13 16.99 -25.99
N ILE A 446 17.13 17.72 -25.46
CA ILE A 446 15.71 17.52 -25.82
C ILE A 446 15.43 17.82 -27.31
N TRP A 447 16.26 18.66 -27.94
CA TRP A 447 16.20 19.00 -29.36
C TRP A 447 17.20 18.18 -30.20
N GLY A 448 17.76 17.11 -29.63
CA GLY A 448 18.68 16.21 -30.33
C GLY A 448 20.16 16.62 -30.25
N GLY A 449 20.52 17.56 -29.38
CA GLY A 449 21.91 17.90 -29.13
C GLY A 449 22.71 16.77 -28.47
N ASP A 450 24.00 16.72 -28.75
CA ASP A 450 24.93 15.68 -28.26
C ASP A 450 25.90 16.19 -27.17
N GLY A 451 25.68 17.42 -26.67
CA GLY A 451 26.56 18.10 -25.72
C GLY A 451 27.75 18.82 -26.36
N THR A 452 27.91 18.74 -27.69
CA THR A 452 28.94 19.42 -28.47
C THR A 452 28.37 20.28 -29.60
N ALA A 453 27.29 19.84 -30.26
CA ALA A 453 26.59 20.58 -31.30
C ALA A 453 26.14 21.95 -30.78
N GLN A 454 26.34 22.98 -31.59
CA GLN A 454 26.10 24.37 -31.27
C GLN A 454 25.20 24.99 -32.34
N TYR A 455 24.34 25.94 -31.95
CA TYR A 455 23.65 26.74 -32.95
C TYR A 455 24.65 27.63 -33.71
N ASP A 456 24.32 27.98 -34.94
CA ASP A 456 25.14 28.90 -35.74
C ASP A 456 24.81 30.38 -35.43
N ASP A 457 23.72 30.63 -34.69
CA ASP A 457 23.20 31.94 -34.39
C ASP A 457 22.70 32.07 -32.93
N PHE A 458 22.35 33.29 -32.56
CA PHE A 458 21.58 33.58 -31.35
C PHE A 458 20.48 34.62 -31.62
N SER A 459 19.61 34.29 -32.58
CA SER A 459 18.41 35.07 -32.88
C SER A 459 17.33 34.93 -31.80
N GLN A 460 16.26 35.72 -31.90
CA GLN A 460 15.10 35.58 -31.00
C GLN A 460 14.48 34.18 -31.09
N TYR A 461 14.51 33.54 -32.28
CA TYR A 461 14.04 32.17 -32.47
C TYR A 461 14.87 31.18 -31.66
N THR A 462 16.20 31.27 -31.77
CA THR A 462 17.13 30.41 -31.03
C THR A 462 17.00 30.65 -29.53
N ALA A 463 16.98 31.90 -29.08
CA ALA A 463 16.79 32.23 -27.67
C ALA A 463 15.47 31.68 -27.09
N ALA A 464 14.35 31.84 -27.80
CA ALA A 464 13.06 31.31 -27.38
C ALA A 464 13.05 29.78 -27.31
N ARG A 465 13.62 29.11 -28.33
CA ARG A 465 13.76 27.64 -28.37
C ARG A 465 14.61 27.10 -27.23
N MET A 466 15.72 27.78 -26.93
CA MET A 466 16.61 27.43 -25.82
C MET A 466 15.86 27.46 -24.49
N LEU A 467 15.16 28.56 -24.19
CA LEU A 467 14.41 28.69 -22.94
C LEU A 467 13.27 27.67 -22.86
N ALA A 468 12.57 27.42 -23.97
CA ALA A 468 11.50 26.43 -24.04
C ALA A 468 11.99 25.01 -23.70
N ALA A 469 13.24 24.65 -24.04
CA ALA A 469 13.85 23.37 -23.67
C ALA A 469 13.85 23.10 -22.16
N TYR A 470 13.84 24.17 -21.35
CA TYR A 470 13.86 24.13 -19.89
C TYR A 470 12.54 24.60 -19.26
N GLY A 471 11.46 24.68 -20.06
CA GLY A 471 10.12 25.11 -19.61
C GLY A 471 9.99 26.61 -19.35
N LYS A 472 10.91 27.42 -19.87
CA LYS A 472 10.93 28.88 -19.71
C LYS A 472 10.51 29.58 -21.00
N ARG A 473 10.30 30.89 -20.91
CA ARG A 473 10.02 31.78 -22.04
C ARG A 473 10.87 33.06 -21.95
N LEU A 474 10.95 33.79 -23.05
CA LEU A 474 11.46 35.17 -23.03
C LEU A 474 10.50 36.06 -22.23
N PRO A 475 10.99 37.08 -21.50
CA PRO A 475 10.13 38.00 -20.79
C PRO A 475 9.34 38.86 -21.78
N SER A 476 8.10 39.18 -21.42
CA SER A 476 7.41 40.34 -21.97
C SER A 476 8.00 41.65 -21.44
N SER A 477 7.67 42.78 -22.06
CA SER A 477 8.14 44.10 -21.60
C SER A 477 7.75 44.35 -20.15
N HIS A 478 6.53 43.98 -19.76
CA HIS A 478 6.02 44.19 -18.40
C HIS A 478 6.76 43.31 -17.39
N GLU A 479 6.99 42.04 -17.72
CA GLU A 479 7.77 41.12 -16.87
C GLU A 479 9.22 41.62 -16.72
N PHE A 480 9.85 42.06 -17.82
CA PHE A 480 11.20 42.60 -17.80
C PHE A 480 11.32 43.83 -16.89
N GLU A 481 10.37 44.77 -16.98
CA GLU A 481 10.38 45.96 -16.12
C GLU A 481 10.41 45.62 -14.63
N GLN A 482 9.67 44.58 -14.22
CA GLN A 482 9.65 44.11 -12.83
C GLN A 482 10.96 43.42 -12.44
N LEU A 483 11.52 42.59 -13.33
CA LEU A 483 12.79 41.93 -13.10
C LEU A 483 13.97 42.90 -13.03
N ALA A 484 13.91 43.98 -13.80
CA ALA A 484 15.00 44.94 -13.93
C ALA A 484 14.90 46.13 -12.96
N PHE A 485 13.76 46.28 -12.28
CA PHE A 485 13.53 47.39 -11.36
C PHE A 485 14.62 47.44 -10.27
N GLY A 486 15.09 48.63 -9.94
CA GLY A 486 16.15 48.85 -8.95
C GLY A 486 17.57 48.86 -9.51
N SER A 487 17.79 48.40 -10.75
CA SER A 487 19.06 48.65 -11.45
C SER A 487 19.27 50.15 -11.71
N VAL A 488 20.53 50.59 -11.76
CA VAL A 488 20.89 52.00 -11.92
C VAL A 488 20.59 52.46 -13.35
N ALA A 489 19.64 53.37 -13.51
CA ALA A 489 19.29 53.93 -14.81
C ALA A 489 20.49 54.67 -15.45
N GLY A 490 20.71 54.42 -16.75
CA GLY A 490 21.80 54.96 -17.54
C GLY A 490 23.16 54.29 -17.30
N TYR A 491 23.26 53.32 -16.40
CA TYR A 491 24.51 52.60 -16.17
C TYR A 491 24.80 51.61 -17.30
N ALA A 492 26.03 51.61 -17.81
CA ALA A 492 26.55 50.61 -18.72
C ALA A 492 28.00 50.28 -18.34
N VAL A 493 28.39 49.01 -18.41
CA VAL A 493 29.67 48.53 -17.86
C VAL A 493 30.90 48.95 -18.70
N GLY A 494 30.68 49.43 -19.93
CA GLY A 494 31.70 49.98 -20.83
C GLY A 494 32.41 48.96 -21.71
N THR A 495 32.41 47.68 -21.35
CA THR A 495 33.11 46.60 -22.06
C THR A 495 32.27 45.33 -22.14
N ASP A 496 32.55 44.49 -23.14
CA ASP A 496 31.92 43.18 -23.28
C ASP A 496 32.02 42.39 -21.96
N PRO A 497 30.88 41.95 -21.39
CA PRO A 497 30.88 41.23 -20.13
C PRO A 497 31.47 39.82 -20.25
N VAL A 498 31.37 39.14 -21.40
CA VAL A 498 31.80 37.76 -21.67
C VAL A 498 31.12 36.68 -20.81
N THR A 499 31.12 36.85 -19.48
CA THR A 499 30.55 35.92 -18.51
C THR A 499 29.50 36.57 -17.64
N THR A 500 28.64 35.72 -17.07
CA THR A 500 27.73 36.12 -16.02
C THR A 500 28.51 36.49 -14.76
N LYS A 501 28.19 37.62 -14.12
CA LYS A 501 28.95 38.15 -12.98
C LYS A 501 28.08 39.05 -12.09
N PHE A 502 28.58 39.37 -10.90
CA PHE A 502 27.95 40.34 -10.02
C PHE A 502 28.29 41.76 -10.46
N ASP A 503 27.28 42.62 -10.48
CA ASP A 503 27.47 44.06 -10.62
C ASP A 503 26.37 44.82 -9.87
N ALA A 504 26.74 45.46 -8.77
CA ALA A 504 25.81 46.20 -7.93
C ALA A 504 25.03 47.30 -8.69
N SER A 505 25.60 47.88 -9.75
CA SER A 505 24.94 48.93 -10.53
C SER A 505 23.90 48.35 -11.50
N ALA A 506 24.10 47.12 -11.96
CA ALA A 506 23.22 46.41 -12.88
C ALA A 506 22.37 45.31 -12.20
N LYS A 507 22.43 45.22 -10.87
CA LYS A 507 21.62 44.31 -10.06
C LYS A 507 20.25 44.92 -9.78
N SER A 508 19.19 44.17 -10.04
CA SER A 508 17.82 44.58 -9.68
C SER A 508 17.58 44.52 -8.16
N MET A 509 16.47 45.09 -7.70
CA MET A 509 16.02 45.02 -6.30
C MET A 509 15.79 43.59 -5.80
N ILE A 510 15.42 42.66 -6.69
CA ILE A 510 15.18 41.25 -6.37
C ILE A 510 16.40 40.35 -6.67
N GLY A 511 17.53 40.96 -7.07
CA GLY A 511 18.77 40.24 -7.31
C GLY A 511 18.96 39.64 -8.70
N CYS A 512 18.16 39.95 -9.73
CA CYS A 512 18.60 39.71 -11.11
C CYS A 512 19.92 40.46 -11.41
N GLU A 513 20.97 39.72 -11.78
CA GLU A 513 22.30 40.23 -12.11
C GLU A 513 22.39 40.63 -13.58
N GLN A 514 23.18 41.67 -13.87
CA GLN A 514 23.42 42.17 -15.23
C GLN A 514 22.12 42.40 -16.01
N VAL A 515 21.08 42.87 -15.32
CA VAL A 515 19.73 42.99 -15.90
C VAL A 515 19.63 44.16 -16.89
N SER A 516 20.58 45.10 -16.84
CA SER A 516 20.69 46.23 -17.76
C SER A 516 22.15 46.64 -17.97
N GLY A 517 22.44 47.36 -19.06
CA GLY A 517 23.76 47.96 -19.30
C GLY A 517 24.90 46.97 -19.55
N HIS A 518 24.56 45.72 -19.85
CA HIS A 518 25.49 44.62 -20.10
C HIS A 518 25.18 44.04 -21.47
N MET A 519 24.05 43.35 -21.60
CA MET A 519 23.57 42.78 -22.85
C MET A 519 22.15 43.26 -23.12
N TRP A 520 21.84 43.57 -24.37
CA TRP A 520 20.46 43.57 -24.81
C TRP A 520 19.86 42.18 -24.59
N GLN A 521 18.62 42.09 -24.12
CA GLN A 521 17.96 40.82 -23.86
C GLN A 521 16.75 40.67 -24.77
N TRP A 522 16.68 39.56 -25.51
CA TRP A 522 15.49 39.24 -26.30
C TRP A 522 14.23 39.23 -25.42
N GLY A 523 13.22 39.98 -25.84
CA GLY A 523 11.86 39.91 -25.31
C GLY A 523 10.98 38.99 -26.15
N SER A 524 9.76 38.72 -25.67
CA SER A 524 8.82 37.81 -26.35
C SER A 524 8.03 38.47 -27.49
N GLU A 525 7.96 39.80 -27.50
CA GLU A 525 7.14 40.53 -28.46
C GLU A 525 7.78 40.55 -29.86
N ARG A 526 6.90 40.48 -30.86
CA ARG A 526 7.19 40.76 -32.26
C ARG A 526 6.14 41.72 -32.79
N TRP A 527 6.52 42.59 -33.69
CA TRP A 527 5.61 43.56 -34.29
C TRP A 527 5.89 43.72 -35.77
N ASP A 528 4.84 44.06 -36.52
CA ASP A 528 4.95 44.45 -37.92
C ASP A 528 5.39 45.91 -38.00
N ARG A 529 6.66 46.13 -38.34
CA ARG A 529 7.26 47.45 -38.47
C ARG A 529 6.73 48.19 -39.70
N GLY A 530 6.29 47.43 -40.71
CA GLY A 530 6.06 47.94 -42.06
C GLY A 530 7.31 48.63 -42.63
N ASN A 531 7.16 49.21 -43.81
CA ASN A 531 8.20 50.04 -44.45
C ASN A 531 7.60 51.29 -45.13
N GLY A 532 6.36 51.64 -44.78
CA GLY A 532 5.60 52.71 -45.43
C GLY A 532 5.10 52.37 -46.85
N SER A 533 5.33 51.15 -47.35
CA SER A 533 4.81 50.63 -48.63
C SER A 533 3.68 49.62 -48.41
N SER A 534 2.89 49.36 -49.46
CA SER A 534 1.74 48.43 -49.45
C SER A 534 2.10 46.99 -49.81
N GLY A 535 3.35 46.71 -50.19
CA GLY A 535 3.76 45.42 -50.72
C GLY A 535 4.29 44.50 -49.63
N TYR A 536 3.59 43.40 -49.34
CA TYR A 536 4.08 42.31 -48.52
C TYR A 536 4.38 41.10 -49.40
N ALA A 537 5.41 40.34 -49.04
CA ALA A 537 5.77 39.11 -49.71
C ALA A 537 6.36 38.10 -48.72
N TRP A 538 6.41 36.83 -49.15
CA TRP A 538 7.19 35.82 -48.44
C TRP A 538 8.68 36.13 -48.57
N TYR A 539 9.33 36.32 -47.43
CA TYR A 539 10.75 36.62 -47.31
C TYR A 539 11.48 35.42 -46.70
N GLY A 540 12.57 34.99 -47.36
CA GLY A 540 13.49 33.98 -46.85
C GLY A 540 14.37 34.54 -45.74
N ALA A 541 13.77 34.85 -44.59
CA ALA A 541 14.49 35.20 -43.37
C ALA A 541 15.35 34.03 -42.90
N ASP A 542 16.37 34.35 -42.11
CA ASP A 542 17.18 33.33 -41.44
C ASP A 542 16.43 32.75 -40.23
N THR A 543 15.48 31.86 -40.51
CA THR A 543 14.67 31.17 -39.51
C THR A 543 15.25 29.79 -39.19
N ASN A 544 16.55 29.59 -39.37
CA ASN A 544 17.21 28.29 -39.24
C ASN A 544 16.56 27.19 -40.12
N GLY A 545 16.09 27.59 -41.31
CA GLY A 545 15.44 26.69 -42.27
C GLY A 545 13.97 26.35 -41.97
N GLU A 546 13.36 26.98 -40.96
CA GLU A 546 12.00 26.63 -40.49
C GLU A 546 10.86 27.41 -41.14
N GLY A 547 11.03 27.79 -42.40
CA GLY A 547 10.01 28.47 -43.20
C GLY A 547 10.40 29.88 -43.62
N GLN A 548 9.38 30.66 -44.02
CA GLN A 548 9.55 32.04 -44.48
C GLN A 548 8.64 32.96 -43.66
N VAL A 549 9.00 34.24 -43.61
CA VAL A 549 8.21 35.27 -42.92
C VAL A 549 7.48 36.12 -43.95
N TYR A 550 6.19 36.38 -43.76
CA TYR A 550 5.44 37.28 -44.63
C TYR A 550 5.55 38.72 -44.10
N THR A 551 6.25 39.58 -44.83
CA THR A 551 6.70 40.89 -44.35
C THR A 551 6.80 41.90 -45.50
N ALA A 552 6.82 43.19 -45.18
CA ALA A 552 6.94 44.27 -46.16
C ALA A 552 8.32 44.30 -46.86
N ASP A 553 9.38 43.92 -46.13
CA ASP A 553 10.74 43.70 -46.63
C ASP A 553 11.59 42.97 -45.57
N SER A 554 12.91 42.89 -45.78
CA SER A 554 13.89 42.31 -44.86
C SER A 554 13.97 42.98 -43.48
N SER A 555 13.27 44.10 -43.31
CA SER A 555 13.19 44.88 -42.08
C SER A 555 11.72 45.14 -41.68
N GLY A 556 10.75 44.51 -42.31
CA GLY A 556 9.33 44.77 -42.00
C GLY A 556 8.84 44.15 -40.69
N VAL A 557 9.64 43.34 -39.99
CA VAL A 557 9.28 42.78 -38.67
C VAL A 557 10.31 43.19 -37.63
N GLY A 558 9.86 43.68 -36.49
CA GLY A 558 10.70 43.95 -35.33
C GLY A 558 10.45 42.97 -34.19
N ALA A 559 11.46 42.75 -33.37
CA ALA A 559 11.42 42.01 -32.12
C ALA A 559 11.89 42.90 -30.97
N SER A 560 11.36 42.67 -29.77
CA SER A 560 11.74 43.45 -28.58
C SER A 560 13.12 43.04 -28.07
N LEU A 561 13.93 44.04 -27.71
CA LEU A 561 15.17 43.92 -26.96
C LEU A 561 15.10 44.81 -25.73
N PHE A 562 15.53 44.33 -24.57
CA PHE A 562 15.43 45.06 -23.30
C PHE A 562 16.78 45.24 -22.57
N GLY A 563 16.90 46.31 -21.80
CA GLY A 563 17.97 46.55 -20.82
C GLY A 563 19.15 47.42 -21.27
N GLY A 564 19.46 47.48 -22.55
CA GLY A 564 20.66 48.15 -23.09
C GLY A 564 21.95 47.32 -22.91
N TYR A 565 22.95 47.55 -23.78
CA TYR A 565 24.24 46.83 -23.72
C TYR A 565 25.41 47.71 -23.23
N TRP A 566 26.60 47.12 -23.11
CA TRP A 566 27.74 47.68 -22.37
C TRP A 566 28.25 49.06 -22.82
N VAL A 567 27.94 49.58 -24.01
CA VAL A 567 28.36 50.94 -24.43
C VAL A 567 27.22 51.98 -24.42
N GLU A 568 25.99 51.59 -24.13
CA GLU A 568 24.81 52.46 -24.18
C GLU A 568 24.57 53.21 -22.85
N SER A 569 25.63 53.86 -22.37
CA SER A 569 25.52 54.73 -21.20
C SER A 569 24.48 55.83 -21.43
N GLY A 570 23.67 56.10 -20.42
CA GLY A 570 22.55 57.06 -20.47
C GLY A 570 21.23 56.46 -20.98
N ASN A 571 21.27 55.36 -21.74
CA ASN A 571 20.06 54.71 -22.30
C ASN A 571 19.66 53.45 -21.53
N ALA A 572 20.63 52.69 -21.02
CA ALA A 572 20.40 51.43 -20.31
C ALA A 572 19.50 51.59 -19.06
N GLY A 573 18.76 50.53 -18.72
CA GLY A 573 17.90 50.51 -17.53
C GLY A 573 16.68 49.62 -17.67
N SER A 574 15.83 49.61 -16.63
CA SER A 574 14.69 48.69 -16.53
C SER A 574 13.61 48.85 -17.61
N ARG A 575 13.56 50.01 -18.27
CA ARG A 575 12.62 50.32 -19.36
C ARG A 575 13.31 50.55 -20.71
N ALA A 576 14.63 50.41 -20.75
CA ALA A 576 15.37 50.53 -22.00
C ALA A 576 14.85 49.44 -22.94
N SER A 577 14.29 49.85 -24.08
CA SER A 577 13.77 48.92 -25.07
C SER A 577 14.12 49.38 -26.48
N SER A 578 14.52 48.44 -27.32
CA SER A 578 14.71 48.61 -28.76
C SER A 578 13.75 47.67 -29.49
N TRP A 579 13.15 48.18 -30.57
CA TRP A 579 12.15 47.48 -31.38
C TRP A 579 12.56 47.46 -32.86
N THR A 580 13.87 47.61 -33.10
CA THR A 580 14.45 47.89 -34.42
C THR A 580 15.10 46.68 -35.06
N ASN A 581 15.39 45.62 -34.30
CA ASN A 581 16.02 44.41 -34.80
C ASN A 581 14.98 43.38 -35.19
N GLU A 582 15.25 42.65 -36.26
CA GLU A 582 14.41 41.58 -36.75
C GLU A 582 14.52 40.32 -35.84
N PRO A 583 13.48 39.46 -35.79
CA PRO A 583 13.53 38.22 -35.01
C PRO A 583 14.68 37.26 -35.36
N TRP A 584 15.21 37.35 -36.59
CA TRP A 584 16.35 36.57 -37.10
C TRP A 584 17.70 37.30 -36.98
N TYR A 585 17.72 38.50 -36.41
CA TYR A 585 18.97 39.22 -36.18
C TYR A 585 19.81 38.49 -35.12
N SER A 586 21.11 38.40 -35.30
CA SER A 586 22.03 37.81 -34.31
C SER A 586 23.29 38.65 -34.20
N TYR A 587 23.69 38.95 -32.96
CA TYR A 587 24.85 39.80 -32.71
C TYR A 587 25.42 39.61 -31.31
N HIS A 588 26.68 39.99 -31.12
CA HIS A 588 27.47 39.75 -29.91
C HIS A 588 27.03 40.57 -28.69
N TYR A 589 26.17 41.57 -28.85
CA TYR A 589 25.62 42.35 -27.72
C TYR A 589 24.21 41.91 -27.29
N ILE A 590 23.69 40.84 -27.86
CA ILE A 590 22.32 40.35 -27.60
C ILE A 590 22.38 38.99 -26.92
N ALA A 591 21.78 38.93 -25.73
CA ALA A 591 21.60 37.75 -24.90
C ALA A 591 20.11 37.47 -24.67
N ALA A 592 19.80 36.58 -23.73
CA ALA A 592 18.44 36.28 -23.30
C ALA A 592 18.37 35.99 -21.80
N ARG A 593 17.17 36.05 -21.24
CA ARG A 593 16.87 35.69 -19.85
C ARG A 593 15.58 34.87 -19.81
N GLY A 594 15.56 33.80 -19.03
CA GLY A 594 14.37 32.97 -18.88
C GLY A 594 13.41 33.52 -17.83
N VAL A 595 12.11 33.41 -18.11
CA VAL A 595 11.05 33.55 -17.10
C VAL A 595 10.10 32.35 -17.15
N CYS A 596 9.40 32.09 -16.05
CA CYS A 596 8.33 31.12 -15.98
C CYS A 596 7.28 31.51 -14.93
N ASP A 597 6.13 30.83 -14.98
CA ASP A 597 5.06 31.05 -14.02
C ASP A 597 5.38 30.45 -12.66
N HIS A 598 4.62 30.86 -11.65
CA HIS A 598 4.72 30.32 -10.31
C HIS A 598 3.82 29.10 -10.13
N PHE A 599 4.33 28.12 -9.39
CA PHE A 599 3.56 26.97 -8.93
C PHE A 599 3.33 27.07 -7.42
N GLU A 600 2.04 26.95 -7.04
CA GLU A 600 1.54 26.88 -5.66
C GLU A 600 0.53 25.72 -5.55
N SER A 601 0.61 24.90 -4.49
CA SER A 601 -0.28 23.74 -4.29
C SER A 601 -0.50 23.33 -2.85
#